data_AF-A0A7C5QD63-F1
#
_entry.id   AF-A0A7C5QD63-F1
#
_cell.length_a   1.000
_cell.length_b   1.000
_cell.length_c   1.000
_cell.angle_alpha   90.00
_cell.angle_beta   90.00
_cell.angle_gamma   90.00
#
_symmetry.space_group_name_H-M   'P 1'
#
loop_
_entity.id
_entity.type
_entity.pdbx_description
1 polymer ?
#
loop_
_entity_poly.entity_id
_entity_poly.type
_entity_poly.pdbx_seq_one_letter_code
_entity_poly.pdbx_strand_id
1 'polypeptide(L)'
;MNERIRKLREQSVSTRPSISPERARIITEAYRSPEVQRASAPVQRALVFKALMEKKSVFIDEGELIVGERGPAHKATPTYPEVCCHSLQDLETLNSRPKTNYAVDEETLKFYHDEVIPFWRGRSMRDRIFAEMTPEWKTAYEAGIFTEFMEQRAPGHTVLGDKIYHQGLLDIIKDIESSLARLDFFNDSEALDKQEELKAMAICARALITYAHRHAELARQMAAVEKDPQRKRELEKIAEVCDWVPAGAPRDFWEALQYYWFVHVGVTTEYNTWDSFNPGRLDQHLYPFYKKGLEEGTLDSEKAKELLQAFWVKFNNQPAPPKVGVTAEESGTYTDFALINIGGLRPDGRDGANELSYLILDVIEEMRLVQPSSMVQISAKNPDSLLLRALKIVRTGFGQPSIFNTDAIIQELVRQGKSVEDARKGGASGCVEAGAFGTEAYILTGYFNIPKVFEIT
;
A
#
# COMPACT_ATOMS: atom_id res chain seq x y z
N MET A 1 -5.04 -13.63 21.53
CA MET A 1 -6.05 -13.13 20.57
C MET A 1 -7.43 -13.13 21.21
N ASN A 2 -8.10 -11.97 21.23
CA ASN A 2 -9.46 -11.84 21.78
C ASN A 2 -10.54 -12.27 20.76
N GLU A 3 -11.82 -12.24 21.17
CA GLU A 3 -12.93 -12.69 20.33
C GLU A 3 -13.16 -11.83 19.08
N ARG A 4 -13.06 -10.50 19.19
CA ARG A 4 -13.18 -9.57 18.05
C ARG A 4 -12.17 -9.92 16.96
N ILE A 5 -10.90 -10.01 17.34
CA ILE A 5 -9.82 -10.30 16.39
C ILE A 5 -9.98 -11.68 15.77
N ARG A 6 -10.44 -12.68 16.54
CA ARG A 6 -10.72 -14.02 16.00
C ARG A 6 -11.75 -13.96 14.88
N LYS A 7 -12.86 -13.24 15.07
CA LYS A 7 -13.92 -13.05 14.05
C LYS A 7 -13.39 -12.31 12.83
N LEU A 8 -12.72 -11.17 13.03
CA LEU A 8 -12.13 -10.39 11.93
C LEU A 8 -11.13 -11.22 11.11
N ARG A 9 -10.28 -11.99 11.79
CA ARG A 9 -9.32 -12.90 11.14
C ARG A 9 -10.02 -14.01 10.36
N GLU A 10 -11.01 -14.66 10.95
CA GLU A 10 -11.76 -15.74 10.30
C GLU A 10 -12.49 -15.23 9.04
N GLN A 11 -13.14 -14.08 9.13
CA GLN A 11 -13.77 -13.40 8.00
C GLN A 11 -12.75 -13.05 6.91
N SER A 12 -11.63 -12.44 7.29
CA SER A 12 -10.53 -12.12 6.36
C SER A 12 -10.03 -13.36 5.62
N VAL A 13 -9.77 -14.46 6.32
CA VAL A 13 -9.24 -15.69 5.70
C VAL A 13 -10.28 -16.36 4.80
N SER A 14 -11.53 -16.46 5.26
CA SER A 14 -12.61 -17.18 4.56
C SER A 14 -13.21 -16.42 3.38
N THR A 15 -13.07 -15.09 3.35
CA THR A 15 -13.59 -14.28 2.24
C THR A 15 -12.89 -14.65 0.93
N ARG A 16 -13.68 -15.03 -0.07
CA ARG A 16 -13.20 -15.34 -1.42
C ARG A 16 -12.91 -14.03 -2.17
N PRO A 17 -11.69 -13.85 -2.73
CA PRO A 17 -11.41 -12.70 -3.58
C PRO A 17 -12.36 -12.59 -4.78
N SER A 18 -12.79 -11.36 -5.06
CA SER A 18 -13.64 -11.02 -6.22
C SER A 18 -13.09 -9.79 -6.94
N ILE A 19 -13.54 -9.56 -8.17
CA ILE A 19 -13.27 -8.31 -8.89
C ILE A 19 -14.39 -7.32 -8.61
N SER A 20 -14.03 -6.05 -8.37
CA SER A 20 -14.98 -4.94 -8.31
C SER A 20 -14.79 -3.98 -9.49
N PRO A 21 -15.82 -3.71 -10.30
CA PRO A 21 -15.74 -2.76 -11.40
C PRO A 21 -15.87 -1.30 -10.94
N GLU A 22 -16.10 -1.04 -9.65
CA GLU A 22 -16.35 0.31 -9.11
C GLU A 22 -15.26 1.32 -9.52
N ARG A 23 -13.99 0.96 -9.27
CA ARG A 23 -12.85 1.83 -9.61
C ARG A 23 -12.81 2.10 -11.11
N ALA A 24 -12.88 1.05 -11.94
CA ALA A 24 -12.87 1.17 -13.39
C ALA A 24 -14.00 2.09 -13.89
N ARG A 25 -15.17 2.02 -13.27
CA ARG A 25 -16.31 2.90 -13.57
C ARG A 25 -16.00 4.37 -13.27
N ILE A 26 -15.55 4.65 -12.05
CA ILE A 26 -15.25 6.02 -11.61
C ILE A 26 -14.17 6.66 -12.50
N ILE A 27 -13.07 5.93 -12.77
CA ILE A 27 -12.00 6.51 -13.59
C ILE A 27 -12.44 6.71 -15.03
N THR A 28 -13.20 5.77 -15.61
CA THR A 28 -13.67 5.89 -17.00
C THR A 28 -14.55 7.13 -17.17
N GLU A 29 -15.44 7.39 -16.20
CA GLU A 29 -16.23 8.62 -16.15
C GLU A 29 -15.35 9.86 -16.02
N ALA A 30 -14.39 9.85 -15.08
CA ALA A 30 -13.48 10.99 -14.86
C ALA A 30 -12.66 11.33 -16.12
N TYR A 31 -12.07 10.34 -16.79
CA TYR A 31 -11.29 10.53 -18.03
C TYR A 31 -12.14 10.98 -19.24
N ARG A 32 -13.46 10.80 -19.21
CA ARG A 32 -14.37 11.35 -20.22
C ARG A 32 -14.65 12.83 -20.00
N SER A 33 -14.39 13.37 -18.81
CA SER A 33 -14.72 14.77 -18.52
C SER A 33 -13.78 15.74 -19.27
N PRO A 34 -14.30 16.86 -19.82
CA PRO A 34 -13.48 17.85 -20.51
C PRO A 34 -12.41 18.48 -19.61
N GLU A 35 -12.66 18.59 -18.31
CA GLU A 35 -11.72 19.11 -17.32
C GLU A 35 -10.46 18.22 -17.24
N VAL A 36 -10.67 16.91 -17.08
CA VAL A 36 -9.58 15.92 -16.99
C VAL A 36 -8.83 15.79 -18.33
N GLN A 37 -9.51 15.90 -19.47
CA GLN A 37 -8.87 15.80 -20.79
C GLN A 37 -7.98 17.01 -21.14
N ARG A 38 -8.27 18.19 -20.59
CA ARG A 38 -7.51 19.42 -20.84
C ARG A 38 -6.40 19.68 -19.83
N ALA A 39 -6.41 18.95 -18.71
CA ALA A 39 -5.39 19.06 -17.67
C ALA A 39 -4.03 18.53 -18.15
N SER A 40 -2.96 19.04 -17.54
CA SER A 40 -1.62 18.44 -17.65
C SER A 40 -1.63 17.00 -17.13
N ALA A 41 -0.65 16.18 -17.54
CA ALA A 41 -0.58 14.78 -17.11
C ALA A 41 -0.67 14.58 -15.58
N PRO A 42 0.08 15.31 -14.73
CA PRO A 42 -0.02 15.13 -13.28
C PRO A 42 -1.38 15.59 -12.73
N VAL A 43 -1.91 16.74 -13.17
CA VAL A 43 -3.21 17.25 -12.72
C VAL A 43 -4.34 16.32 -13.18
N GLN A 44 -4.26 15.76 -14.38
CA GLN A 44 -5.19 14.76 -14.89
C GLN A 44 -5.26 13.55 -13.95
N ARG A 45 -4.11 13.00 -13.54
CA ARG A 45 -4.05 11.89 -12.56
C ARG A 45 -4.64 12.28 -11.22
N ALA A 46 -4.33 13.48 -10.73
CA ALA A 46 -4.83 13.97 -9.46
C ALA A 46 -6.35 14.20 -9.46
N LEU A 47 -6.93 14.71 -10.55
CA LEU A 47 -8.38 14.86 -10.69
C LEU A 47 -9.10 13.51 -10.75
N VAL A 48 -8.51 12.50 -11.38
CA VAL A 48 -9.03 11.13 -11.36
C VAL A 48 -8.95 10.53 -9.95
N PHE A 49 -7.84 10.73 -9.25
CA PHE A 49 -7.70 10.32 -7.85
C PHE A 49 -8.71 11.02 -6.94
N LYS A 50 -8.92 12.32 -7.13
CA LYS A 50 -9.99 13.08 -6.46
C LYS A 50 -11.35 12.46 -6.69
N ALA A 51 -11.71 12.14 -7.93
CA ALA A 51 -12.97 11.47 -8.24
C ALA A 51 -13.10 10.10 -7.53
N LEU A 52 -12.02 9.33 -7.44
CA LEU A 52 -11.99 8.07 -6.69
C LEU A 52 -12.27 8.29 -5.20
N MET A 53 -11.55 9.21 -4.56
CA MET A 53 -11.71 9.50 -3.14
C MET A 53 -13.09 10.07 -2.78
N GLU A 54 -13.70 10.82 -3.70
CA GLU A 54 -15.04 11.39 -3.54
C GLU A 54 -16.18 10.39 -3.79
N LYS A 55 -16.00 9.45 -4.72
CA LYS A 55 -17.10 8.60 -5.21
C LYS A 55 -17.03 7.14 -4.78
N LYS A 56 -15.84 6.55 -4.56
CA LYS A 56 -15.74 5.12 -4.22
C LYS A 56 -16.49 4.80 -2.94
N SER A 57 -16.99 3.59 -2.81
CA SER A 57 -17.68 3.15 -1.60
C SER A 57 -16.73 3.23 -0.40
N VAL A 58 -17.28 3.70 0.71
CA VAL A 58 -16.65 3.64 2.05
C VAL A 58 -17.37 2.56 2.83
N PHE A 59 -16.59 1.74 3.55
CA PHE A 59 -17.07 0.52 4.18
C PHE A 59 -16.45 0.40 5.57
N ILE A 60 -17.27 0.10 6.56
CA ILE A 60 -16.88 -0.17 7.94
C ILE A 60 -17.62 -1.43 8.35
N ASP A 61 -16.88 -2.51 8.60
CA ASP A 61 -17.49 -3.79 8.98
C ASP A 61 -17.74 -3.88 10.50
N GLU A 62 -18.52 -4.89 10.89
CA GLU A 62 -18.73 -5.22 12.29
C GLU A 62 -17.39 -5.50 12.99
N GLY A 63 -17.17 -4.82 14.11
CA GLY A 63 -15.99 -5.01 14.95
C GLY A 63 -14.71 -4.32 14.49
N GLU A 64 -14.66 -3.69 13.31
CA GLU A 64 -13.47 -2.98 12.84
C GLU A 64 -13.07 -1.80 13.75
N LEU A 65 -11.77 -1.62 13.93
CA LEU A 65 -11.15 -0.51 14.66
C LEU A 65 -10.34 0.40 13.72
N ILE A 66 -9.66 -0.19 12.74
CA ILE A 66 -8.99 0.51 11.63
C ILE A 66 -9.88 0.36 10.39
N VAL A 67 -10.20 1.47 9.72
CA VAL A 67 -11.21 1.51 8.64
C VAL A 67 -10.62 1.96 7.31
N GLY A 68 -11.28 1.56 6.22
CA GLY A 68 -10.83 1.83 4.85
C GLY A 68 -10.52 0.55 4.09
N GLU A 69 -11.02 0.44 2.88
CA GLU A 69 -10.86 -0.70 1.99
C GLU A 69 -10.54 -0.19 0.58
N ARG A 70 -9.69 -0.90 -0.15
CA ARG A 70 -9.40 -0.56 -1.55
C ARG A 70 -10.63 -0.80 -2.44
N GLY A 71 -11.38 -1.85 -2.14
CA GLY A 71 -12.68 -2.20 -2.73
C GLY A 71 -13.89 -1.60 -2.03
N PRO A 72 -15.11 -1.99 -2.44
CA PRO A 72 -16.34 -1.73 -1.69
C PRO A 72 -16.58 -2.70 -0.52
N ALA A 73 -15.80 -3.76 -0.41
CA ALA A 73 -15.86 -4.77 0.65
C ALA A 73 -14.51 -5.51 0.76
N HIS A 74 -14.35 -6.32 1.81
CA HIS A 74 -13.16 -7.17 1.99
C HIS A 74 -12.86 -7.98 0.73
N LYS A 75 -11.61 -7.91 0.25
CA LYS A 75 -11.12 -8.63 -0.94
C LYS A 75 -11.91 -8.42 -2.24
N ALA A 76 -12.81 -7.44 -2.30
CA ALA A 76 -13.45 -6.97 -3.52
C ALA A 76 -12.47 -6.08 -4.30
N THR A 77 -11.69 -6.72 -5.16
CA THR A 77 -10.45 -6.17 -5.69
C THR A 77 -10.70 -5.28 -6.89
N PRO A 78 -10.27 -4.00 -6.87
CA PRO A 78 -10.44 -3.13 -8.03
C PRO A 78 -9.52 -3.53 -9.18
N THR A 79 -9.84 -3.00 -10.36
CA THR A 79 -9.05 -3.14 -11.58
C THR A 79 -8.51 -1.79 -12.06
N TYR A 80 -7.50 -1.87 -12.92
CA TYR A 80 -6.71 -0.72 -13.36
C TYR A 80 -6.60 -0.69 -14.88
N PRO A 81 -7.69 -0.39 -15.59
CA PRO A 81 -7.71 -0.47 -17.05
C PRO A 81 -6.83 0.61 -17.71
N GLU A 82 -6.42 1.65 -16.98
CA GLU A 82 -5.37 2.56 -17.45
C GLU A 82 -3.98 1.91 -17.51
N VAL A 83 -3.78 0.81 -16.78
CA VAL A 83 -2.53 0.04 -16.71
C VAL A 83 -2.61 -1.14 -17.66
N CYS A 84 -3.57 -2.03 -17.40
CA CYS A 84 -3.87 -3.19 -18.21
C CYS A 84 -5.38 -3.32 -18.37
N CYS A 85 -5.84 -3.14 -19.62
CA CYS A 85 -7.22 -3.40 -19.98
C CYS A 85 -7.43 -4.90 -20.23
N HIS A 86 -7.89 -5.62 -19.21
CA HIS A 86 -8.27 -7.03 -19.32
C HIS A 86 -9.30 -7.25 -20.44
N SER A 87 -9.13 -8.31 -21.22
CA SER A 87 -10.15 -8.83 -22.15
C SER A 87 -11.23 -9.62 -21.40
N LEU A 88 -12.33 -9.95 -22.08
CA LEU A 88 -13.33 -10.85 -21.49
C LEU A 88 -12.75 -12.23 -21.20
N GLN A 89 -11.88 -12.74 -22.08
CA GLN A 89 -11.18 -14.01 -21.88
C GLN A 89 -10.31 -13.97 -20.61
N ASP A 90 -9.63 -12.85 -20.35
CA ASP A 90 -8.84 -12.68 -19.12
C ASP A 90 -9.72 -12.77 -17.87
N LEU A 91 -10.88 -12.10 -17.88
CA LEU A 91 -11.83 -12.13 -16.77
C LEU A 91 -12.43 -13.53 -16.55
N GLU A 92 -12.75 -14.24 -17.62
CA GLU A 92 -13.20 -15.64 -17.57
C GLU A 92 -12.12 -16.56 -17.01
N THR A 93 -10.87 -16.39 -17.45
CA THR A 93 -9.72 -17.14 -16.91
C THR A 93 -9.51 -16.82 -15.43
N LEU A 94 -9.61 -15.56 -15.01
CA LEU A 94 -9.50 -15.16 -13.61
C LEU A 94 -10.59 -15.79 -12.74
N ASN A 95 -11.82 -15.94 -13.27
CA ASN A 95 -12.92 -16.56 -12.55
C ASN A 95 -12.75 -18.09 -12.39
N SER A 96 -12.27 -18.75 -13.45
CA SER A 96 -12.27 -20.21 -13.59
C SER A 96 -10.95 -20.91 -13.23
N ARG A 97 -9.82 -20.20 -13.24
CA ARG A 97 -8.50 -20.81 -13.01
C ARG A 97 -8.41 -21.48 -11.62
N PRO A 98 -7.62 -22.56 -11.47
CA PRO A 98 -7.61 -23.34 -10.23
C PRO A 98 -6.88 -22.67 -9.06
N LYS A 99 -5.94 -21.76 -9.33
CA LYS A 99 -5.14 -21.06 -8.32
C LYS A 99 -5.29 -19.56 -8.49
N THR A 100 -5.32 -18.85 -7.37
CA THR A 100 -5.29 -17.39 -7.35
C THR A 100 -6.45 -16.78 -8.17
N ASN A 101 -7.64 -17.38 -8.11
CA ASN A 101 -8.81 -16.95 -8.87
C ASN A 101 -9.58 -15.79 -8.21
N TYR A 102 -10.19 -14.94 -9.00
CA TYR A 102 -11.05 -13.87 -8.52
C TYR A 102 -12.45 -14.12 -9.04
N ALA A 103 -13.44 -14.18 -8.17
CA ALA A 103 -14.82 -14.27 -8.61
C ALA A 103 -15.18 -13.05 -9.48
N VAL A 104 -15.77 -13.30 -10.65
CA VAL A 104 -16.23 -12.26 -11.58
C VAL A 104 -17.71 -12.51 -11.86
N ASP A 105 -18.54 -11.50 -11.62
CA ASP A 105 -19.98 -11.57 -11.89
C ASP A 105 -20.34 -11.08 -13.31
N GLU A 106 -21.58 -11.37 -13.72
CA GLU A 106 -22.09 -11.00 -15.03
C GLU A 106 -22.16 -9.48 -15.24
N GLU A 107 -22.43 -8.71 -14.17
CA GLU A 107 -22.45 -7.24 -14.24
C GLU A 107 -21.06 -6.70 -14.60
N THR A 108 -20.01 -7.25 -13.97
CA THR A 108 -18.62 -6.89 -14.24
C THR A 108 -18.25 -7.22 -15.69
N LEU A 109 -18.56 -8.44 -16.16
CA LEU A 109 -18.29 -8.85 -17.55
C LEU A 109 -18.98 -7.92 -18.55
N LYS A 110 -20.27 -7.64 -18.32
CA LYS A 110 -21.06 -6.75 -19.17
C LYS A 110 -20.50 -5.33 -19.18
N PHE A 111 -20.19 -4.77 -18.01
CA PHE A 111 -19.60 -3.44 -17.91
C PHE A 111 -18.24 -3.36 -18.61
N TYR A 112 -17.44 -4.43 -18.55
CA TYR A 112 -16.17 -4.50 -19.27
C TYR A 112 -16.35 -4.51 -20.78
N HIS A 113 -17.29 -5.31 -21.29
CA HIS A 113 -17.63 -5.36 -22.70
C HIS A 113 -18.14 -4.01 -23.22
N ASP A 114 -19.09 -3.39 -22.51
CA ASP A 114 -19.84 -2.24 -22.98
C ASP A 114 -19.06 -0.91 -22.81
N GLU A 115 -18.26 -0.78 -21.74
CA GLU A 115 -17.71 0.52 -21.33
C GLU A 115 -16.18 0.53 -21.19
N VAL A 116 -15.60 -0.47 -20.51
CA VAL A 116 -14.16 -0.45 -20.19
C VAL A 116 -13.31 -0.76 -21.41
N ILE A 117 -13.54 -1.89 -22.08
CA ILE A 117 -12.74 -2.31 -23.24
C ILE A 117 -12.82 -1.29 -24.38
N PRO A 118 -14.01 -0.79 -24.77
CA PRO A 118 -14.11 0.22 -25.84
C PRO A 118 -13.38 1.53 -25.54
N PHE A 119 -13.28 1.91 -24.27
CA PHE A 119 -12.61 3.15 -23.89
C PHE A 119 -11.10 2.98 -23.69
N TRP A 120 -10.66 1.89 -23.04
CA TRP A 120 -9.28 1.74 -22.55
C TRP A 120 -8.36 0.96 -23.48
N ARG A 121 -8.89 0.13 -24.39
CA ARG A 121 -8.07 -0.59 -25.36
C ARG A 121 -7.34 0.40 -26.26
N GLY A 122 -6.03 0.23 -26.40
CA GLY A 122 -5.14 1.15 -27.12
C GLY A 122 -4.71 2.38 -26.32
N ARG A 123 -5.22 2.56 -25.09
CA ARG A 123 -4.85 3.67 -24.19
C ARG A 123 -4.09 3.22 -22.96
N SER A 124 -4.22 1.94 -22.60
CA SER A 124 -3.59 1.38 -21.41
C SER A 124 -2.05 1.46 -21.49
N MET A 125 -1.39 1.54 -20.34
CA MET A 125 0.07 1.52 -20.25
C MET A 125 0.65 0.30 -20.98
N ARG A 126 0.04 -0.88 -20.81
CA ARG A 126 0.42 -2.10 -21.51
C ARG A 126 0.40 -1.94 -23.02
N ASP A 127 -0.70 -1.43 -23.57
CA ASP A 127 -0.85 -1.27 -25.02
C ASP A 127 0.22 -0.31 -25.57
N ARG A 128 0.53 0.76 -24.81
CA ARG A 128 1.58 1.71 -25.17
C ARG A 128 2.98 1.09 -25.12
N ILE A 129 3.32 0.34 -24.06
CA ILE A 129 4.61 -0.35 -23.95
C ILE A 129 4.81 -1.27 -25.16
N PHE A 130 3.85 -2.17 -25.43
CA PHE A 130 3.99 -3.13 -26.52
C PHE A 130 3.93 -2.50 -27.91
N ALA A 131 3.32 -1.32 -28.08
CA ALA A 131 3.38 -0.58 -29.34
C ALA A 131 4.79 -0.04 -29.63
N GLU A 132 5.51 0.41 -28.60
CA GLU A 132 6.85 1.01 -28.71
C GLU A 132 7.99 -0.02 -28.78
N MET A 133 7.80 -1.23 -28.25
CA MET A 133 8.85 -2.26 -28.21
C MET A 133 9.17 -2.84 -29.61
N THR A 134 10.46 -3.07 -29.86
CA THR A 134 10.97 -3.64 -31.11
C THR A 134 10.57 -5.12 -31.29
N PRO A 135 10.59 -5.66 -32.52
CA PRO A 135 10.37 -7.09 -32.75
C PRO A 135 11.31 -7.99 -31.95
N GLU A 136 12.59 -7.64 -31.83
CA GLU A 136 13.60 -8.42 -31.11
C GLU A 136 13.27 -8.50 -29.61
N TRP A 137 12.83 -7.38 -29.02
CA TRP A 137 12.37 -7.35 -27.63
C TRP A 137 11.18 -8.29 -27.44
N LYS A 138 10.18 -8.24 -28.34
CA LYS A 138 8.99 -9.08 -28.27
C LYS A 138 9.33 -10.56 -28.41
N THR A 139 10.19 -10.91 -29.35
CA THR A 139 10.68 -12.29 -29.51
C THR A 139 11.43 -12.79 -28.28
N ALA A 140 12.27 -11.95 -27.66
CA ALA A 140 12.98 -12.33 -26.44
C ALA A 140 12.03 -12.50 -25.24
N TYR A 141 11.05 -11.61 -25.08
CA TYR A 141 9.99 -11.71 -24.08
C TYR A 141 9.15 -12.99 -24.28
N GLU A 142 8.67 -13.24 -25.50
CA GLU A 142 7.88 -14.44 -25.85
C GLU A 142 8.67 -15.74 -25.68
N ALA A 143 10.00 -15.71 -25.89
CA ALA A 143 10.87 -16.84 -25.63
C ALA A 143 11.14 -17.08 -24.13
N GLY A 144 10.79 -16.12 -23.25
CA GLY A 144 11.05 -16.21 -21.82
C GLY A 144 12.50 -15.90 -21.43
N ILE A 145 13.16 -14.99 -22.16
CA ILE A 145 14.50 -14.48 -21.83
C ILE A 145 14.43 -13.52 -20.63
N PHE A 146 13.40 -12.69 -20.57
CA PHE A 146 13.14 -11.77 -19.45
C PHE A 146 11.64 -11.55 -19.28
N THR A 147 11.24 -10.93 -18.18
CA THR A 147 9.87 -10.44 -17.93
C THR A 147 9.81 -8.91 -17.94
N GLU A 148 8.60 -8.33 -17.99
CA GLU A 148 8.38 -6.88 -18.00
C GLU A 148 7.39 -6.50 -16.89
N PHE A 149 7.91 -5.96 -15.79
CA PHE A 149 7.13 -5.70 -14.58
C PHE A 149 6.04 -4.64 -14.78
N MET A 150 6.24 -3.70 -15.70
CA MET A 150 5.29 -2.62 -15.94
C MET A 150 4.17 -3.00 -16.93
N GLU A 151 4.10 -4.26 -17.40
CA GLU A 151 3.04 -4.65 -18.35
C GLU A 151 1.63 -4.66 -17.71
N GLN A 152 1.52 -4.92 -16.41
CA GLN A 152 0.23 -5.05 -15.70
C GLN A 152 0.16 -4.26 -14.39
N ARG A 153 1.27 -3.64 -13.97
CA ARG A 153 1.41 -2.87 -12.72
C ARG A 153 2.18 -1.58 -12.96
N ALA A 154 2.00 -0.56 -12.11
CA ALA A 154 2.92 0.56 -12.04
C ALA A 154 4.27 0.12 -11.46
N PRO A 155 5.33 0.90 -11.71
CA PRO A 155 6.62 0.73 -11.05
C PRO A 155 6.49 0.48 -9.55
N GLY A 156 5.80 1.35 -8.81
CA GLY A 156 5.54 1.13 -7.39
C GLY A 156 6.83 0.91 -6.61
N HIS A 157 6.90 -0.22 -5.89
CA HIS A 157 8.12 -0.72 -5.26
C HIS A 157 8.80 0.35 -4.39
N THR A 158 8.07 0.78 -3.37
CA THR A 158 8.50 1.83 -2.46
C THR A 158 7.94 1.63 -1.06
N VAL A 159 8.50 2.38 -0.11
CA VAL A 159 8.22 2.29 1.32
C VAL A 159 8.00 3.68 1.87
N LEU A 160 7.01 3.80 2.74
CA LEU A 160 6.72 5.05 3.44
C LEU A 160 7.92 5.48 4.32
N GLY A 161 8.23 6.77 4.28
CA GLY A 161 9.14 7.42 5.25
C GLY A 161 8.48 7.76 6.58
N ASP A 162 8.97 8.79 7.26
CA ASP A 162 8.48 9.20 8.59
C ASP A 162 7.52 10.41 8.56
N LYS A 163 7.41 11.11 7.43
CA LYS A 163 6.71 12.40 7.31
C LYS A 163 5.29 12.41 7.89
N ILE A 164 4.48 11.39 7.60
CA ILE A 164 3.08 11.35 8.03
C ILE A 164 2.91 11.20 9.55
N TYR A 165 3.95 10.75 10.25
CA TYR A 165 3.94 10.62 11.71
C TYR A 165 4.26 11.95 12.41
N HIS A 166 4.66 12.98 11.66
CA HIS A 166 5.02 14.30 12.18
C HIS A 166 4.19 15.44 11.59
N GLN A 167 3.55 15.21 10.44
CA GLN A 167 2.80 16.22 9.69
C GLN A 167 1.44 15.68 9.24
N GLY A 168 0.42 16.54 9.31
CA GLY A 168 -0.84 16.31 8.61
C GLY A 168 -0.73 16.68 7.14
N LEU A 169 -1.67 16.23 6.32
CA LEU A 169 -1.74 16.62 4.91
C LEU A 169 -1.99 18.12 4.73
N LEU A 170 -2.60 18.80 5.71
CA LEU A 170 -2.71 20.27 5.68
C LEU A 170 -1.35 20.96 5.83
N ASP A 171 -0.42 20.39 6.59
CA ASP A 171 0.96 20.90 6.68
C ASP A 171 1.68 20.68 5.35
N ILE A 172 1.51 19.51 4.73
CA ILE A 172 2.08 19.21 3.40
C ILE A 172 1.52 20.15 2.33
N ILE A 173 0.21 20.44 2.36
CA ILE A 173 -0.41 21.43 1.46
C ILE A 173 0.22 22.81 1.65
N LYS A 174 0.51 23.23 2.88
CA LYS A 174 1.20 24.50 3.16
C LYS A 174 2.63 24.52 2.62
N ASP A 175 3.35 23.41 2.70
CA ASP A 175 4.69 23.27 2.11
C ASP A 175 4.64 23.35 0.57
N ILE A 176 3.60 22.78 -0.04
CA ILE A 176 3.32 22.86 -1.48
C ILE A 176 3.01 24.31 -1.87
N GLU A 177 2.13 25.00 -1.15
CA GLU A 177 1.77 26.41 -1.40
C GLU A 177 3.00 27.33 -1.26
N SER A 178 3.85 27.08 -0.27
CA SER A 178 5.12 27.80 -0.08
C SER A 178 6.11 27.53 -1.22
N SER A 179 6.09 26.33 -1.80
CA SER A 179 6.94 25.97 -2.95
C SER A 179 6.43 26.61 -4.24
N LEU A 180 5.11 26.61 -4.46
CA LEU A 180 4.45 27.30 -5.56
C LEU A 180 4.77 28.80 -5.57
N ALA A 181 4.72 29.45 -4.41
CA ALA A 181 5.01 30.88 -4.26
C ALA A 181 6.47 31.26 -4.56
N ARG A 182 7.40 30.29 -4.58
CA ARG A 182 8.83 30.50 -4.84
C ARG A 182 9.27 30.14 -6.26
N LEU A 183 8.35 29.71 -7.13
CA LEU A 183 8.67 29.37 -8.51
C LEU A 183 9.14 30.61 -9.29
N ASP A 184 10.27 30.48 -9.97
CA ASP A 184 10.84 31.53 -10.81
C ASP A 184 10.46 31.31 -12.28
N PHE A 185 9.33 31.88 -12.69
CA PHE A 185 8.85 31.78 -14.07
C PHE A 185 9.71 32.51 -15.11
N PHE A 186 10.68 33.33 -14.69
CA PHE A 186 11.55 34.07 -15.60
C PHE A 186 12.86 33.32 -15.89
N ASN A 187 13.44 32.63 -14.90
CA ASN A 187 14.75 31.99 -15.05
C ASN A 187 14.73 30.46 -14.91
N ASP A 188 13.65 29.85 -14.42
CA ASP A 188 13.52 28.39 -14.32
C ASP A 188 12.68 27.85 -15.49
N SER A 189 13.33 27.18 -16.44
CA SER A 189 12.66 26.59 -17.61
C SER A 189 11.67 25.48 -17.24
N GLU A 190 11.76 24.91 -16.04
CA GLU A 190 10.87 23.86 -15.55
C GLU A 190 9.76 24.41 -14.64
N ALA A 191 9.67 25.74 -14.45
CA ALA A 191 8.75 26.35 -13.50
C ALA A 191 7.28 25.95 -13.75
N LEU A 192 6.89 25.81 -15.03
CA LEU A 192 5.53 25.37 -15.39
C LEU A 192 5.28 23.91 -15.03
N ASP A 193 6.22 23.00 -15.32
CA ASP A 193 6.08 21.58 -14.98
C ASP A 193 6.06 21.38 -13.46
N LYS A 194 6.93 22.10 -12.74
CA LYS A 194 6.93 22.14 -11.26
C LYS A 194 5.61 22.66 -10.72
N GLN A 195 5.04 23.69 -11.32
CA GLN A 195 3.75 24.23 -10.93
C GLN A 195 2.64 23.19 -11.08
N GLU A 196 2.57 22.50 -12.21
CA GLU A 196 1.54 21.50 -12.49
C GLU A 196 1.67 20.27 -11.58
N GLU A 197 2.88 19.81 -11.30
CA GLU A 197 3.15 18.74 -10.35
C GLU A 197 2.71 19.13 -8.92
N LEU A 198 3.10 20.32 -8.47
CA LEU A 198 2.71 20.82 -7.14
C LEU A 198 1.19 21.00 -7.00
N LYS A 199 0.51 21.48 -8.05
CA LYS A 199 -0.96 21.53 -8.09
C LYS A 199 -1.58 20.15 -7.96
N ALA A 200 -1.05 19.17 -8.69
CA ALA A 200 -1.51 17.78 -8.62
C ALA A 200 -1.35 17.20 -7.21
N MET A 201 -0.19 17.39 -6.58
CA MET A 201 0.08 16.97 -5.20
C MET A 201 -0.93 17.57 -4.21
N ALA A 202 -1.25 18.87 -4.34
CA ALA A 202 -2.23 19.53 -3.47
C ALA A 202 -3.65 18.96 -3.66
N ILE A 203 -4.04 18.64 -4.90
CA ILE A 203 -5.32 17.98 -5.19
C ILE A 203 -5.38 16.59 -4.54
N CYS A 204 -4.31 15.78 -4.67
CA CYS A 204 -4.26 14.46 -4.06
C CYS A 204 -4.34 14.51 -2.53
N ALA A 205 -3.61 15.43 -1.89
CA ALA A 205 -3.65 15.61 -0.45
C ALA A 205 -5.07 15.96 0.04
N ARG A 206 -5.75 16.91 -0.63
CA ARG A 206 -7.14 17.28 -0.30
C ARG A 206 -8.12 16.12 -0.55
N ALA A 207 -7.93 15.38 -1.63
CA ALA A 207 -8.76 14.21 -1.94
C ALA A 207 -8.68 13.14 -0.84
N LEU A 208 -7.48 12.86 -0.31
CA LEU A 208 -7.35 11.86 0.75
C LEU A 208 -7.97 12.32 2.08
N ILE A 209 -7.93 13.62 2.38
CA ILE A 209 -8.69 14.21 3.50
C ILE A 209 -10.19 13.97 3.31
N THR A 210 -10.72 14.23 2.11
CA THR A 210 -12.15 13.97 1.79
C THR A 210 -12.52 12.51 1.99
N TYR A 211 -11.66 11.56 1.58
CA TYR A 211 -11.90 10.13 1.79
C TYR A 211 -12.02 9.77 3.28
N ALA A 212 -11.16 10.31 4.13
CA ALA A 212 -11.25 10.10 5.57
C ALA A 212 -12.50 10.72 6.19
N HIS A 213 -12.86 11.96 5.82
CA HIS A 213 -14.09 12.59 6.30
C HIS A 213 -15.36 11.84 5.91
N ARG A 214 -15.35 11.15 4.75
CA ARG A 214 -16.45 10.24 4.36
C ARG A 214 -16.54 9.01 5.28
N HIS A 215 -15.42 8.49 5.78
CA HIS A 215 -15.43 7.43 6.80
C HIS A 215 -15.93 7.96 8.14
N ALA A 216 -15.54 9.18 8.51
CA ALA A 216 -16.04 9.80 9.73
C ALA A 216 -17.56 9.97 9.70
N GLU A 217 -18.10 10.45 8.57
CA GLU A 217 -19.54 10.58 8.37
C GLU A 217 -20.26 9.23 8.46
N LEU A 218 -19.77 8.19 7.76
CA LEU A 218 -20.35 6.85 7.85
C LEU A 218 -20.32 6.31 9.28
N ALA A 219 -19.20 6.45 10.00
CA ALA A 219 -19.07 6.01 11.38
C ALA A 219 -20.07 6.74 12.31
N ARG A 220 -20.26 8.06 12.13
CA ARG A 220 -21.27 8.84 12.88
C ARG A 220 -22.70 8.35 12.60
N GLN A 221 -23.02 8.05 11.34
CA GLN A 221 -24.33 7.51 10.96
C GLN A 221 -24.60 6.14 11.59
N MET A 222 -23.59 5.25 11.56
CA MET A 222 -23.68 3.94 12.21
C MET A 222 -23.82 4.06 13.73
N ALA A 223 -23.04 4.96 14.37
CA ALA A 223 -23.09 5.18 15.81
C ALA A 223 -24.46 5.70 16.30
N ALA A 224 -25.16 6.47 15.47
CA ALA A 224 -26.48 7.03 15.81
C ALA A 224 -27.57 5.95 15.97
N VAL A 225 -27.43 4.82 15.27
CA VAL A 225 -28.40 3.71 15.29
C VAL A 225 -27.88 2.47 16.02
N GLU A 226 -26.62 2.47 16.46
CA GLU A 226 -26.00 1.38 17.20
C GLU A 226 -26.60 1.23 18.60
N LYS A 227 -26.94 -0.01 18.95
CA LYS A 227 -27.57 -0.38 20.22
C LYS A 227 -26.57 -0.84 21.26
N ASP A 228 -25.46 -1.46 20.84
CA ASP A 228 -24.39 -1.84 21.76
C ASP A 228 -23.59 -0.59 22.19
N PRO A 229 -23.61 -0.21 23.49
CA PRO A 229 -22.88 0.96 23.96
C PRO A 229 -21.37 0.89 23.71
N GLN A 230 -20.79 -0.32 23.68
CA GLN A 230 -19.36 -0.48 23.39
C GLN A 230 -19.08 -0.19 21.92
N ARG A 231 -19.80 -0.85 21.01
CA ARG A 231 -19.64 -0.61 19.57
C ARG A 231 -19.93 0.84 19.18
N LYS A 232 -20.92 1.46 19.81
CA LYS A 232 -21.22 2.89 19.61
C LYS A 232 -20.03 3.78 19.92
N ARG A 233 -19.38 3.60 21.07
CA ARG A 233 -18.18 4.37 21.45
C ARG A 233 -17.02 4.13 20.50
N GLU A 234 -16.88 2.92 19.98
CA GLU A 234 -15.86 2.60 18.97
C GLU A 234 -16.12 3.34 17.66
N LEU A 235 -17.37 3.37 17.19
CA LEU A 235 -17.75 4.12 15.99
C LEU A 235 -17.58 5.63 16.18
N GLU A 236 -17.91 6.16 17.36
CA GLU A 236 -17.65 7.57 17.73
C GLU A 236 -16.14 7.86 17.74
N LYS A 237 -15.31 6.93 18.23
CA LYS A 237 -13.84 7.07 18.18
C LYS A 237 -13.30 6.98 16.76
N ILE A 238 -13.82 6.08 15.92
CA ILE A 238 -13.46 6.00 14.49
C ILE A 238 -13.78 7.33 13.81
N ALA A 239 -14.95 7.90 14.08
CA ALA A 239 -15.31 9.22 13.55
C ALA A 239 -14.34 10.30 13.99
N GLU A 240 -14.02 10.39 15.29
CA GLU A 240 -13.05 11.35 15.83
C GLU A 240 -11.68 11.22 15.16
N VAL A 241 -11.18 9.97 15.03
CA VAL A 241 -9.90 9.67 14.38
C VAL A 241 -9.92 10.11 12.91
N CYS A 242 -10.97 9.77 12.17
CA CYS A 242 -11.07 10.06 10.73
C CYS A 242 -11.38 11.54 10.43
N ASP A 243 -11.97 12.26 11.36
CA ASP A 243 -12.13 13.73 11.28
C ASP A 243 -10.76 14.41 11.41
N TRP A 244 -9.84 13.82 12.18
CA TRP A 244 -8.50 14.36 12.43
C TRP A 244 -7.45 13.91 11.41
N VAL A 245 -7.18 12.60 11.28
CA VAL A 245 -6.21 12.07 10.30
C VAL A 245 -6.91 11.68 9.00
N PRO A 246 -6.33 12.00 7.83
CA PRO A 246 -4.95 12.45 7.59
C PRO A 246 -4.78 13.98 7.55
N ALA A 247 -5.80 14.78 7.87
CA ALA A 247 -5.71 16.25 7.75
C ALA A 247 -4.67 16.85 8.71
N GLY A 248 -4.69 16.43 9.98
CA GLY A 248 -3.72 16.76 11.00
C GLY A 248 -2.69 15.65 11.24
N ALA A 249 -1.58 15.99 11.91
CA ALA A 249 -0.58 15.03 12.36
C ALA A 249 -1.17 14.10 13.44
N PRO A 250 -0.83 12.79 13.47
CA PRO A 250 -1.42 11.86 14.41
C PRO A 250 -1.01 12.23 15.85
N ARG A 251 -1.95 12.09 16.80
CA ARG A 251 -1.77 12.51 18.20
C ARG A 251 -1.54 11.34 19.14
N ASP A 252 -2.03 10.17 18.75
CA ASP A 252 -2.00 8.92 19.51
C ASP A 252 -1.69 7.70 18.61
N PHE A 253 -1.59 6.53 19.23
CA PHE A 253 -1.21 5.28 18.55
C PHE A 253 -2.26 4.81 17.53
N TRP A 254 -3.54 5.03 17.80
CA TRP A 254 -4.63 4.64 16.89
C TRP A 254 -4.62 5.54 15.66
N GLU A 255 -4.50 6.85 15.85
CA GLU A 255 -4.41 7.83 14.76
C GLU A 255 -3.19 7.58 13.87
N ALA A 256 -2.04 7.20 14.43
CA ALA A 256 -0.85 6.88 13.64
C ALA A 256 -1.06 5.66 12.72
N LEU A 257 -1.74 4.61 13.23
CA LEU A 257 -2.11 3.44 12.43
C LEU A 257 -3.16 3.78 11.36
N GLN A 258 -4.20 4.52 11.72
CA GLN A 258 -5.26 4.89 10.79
C GLN A 258 -4.77 5.83 9.69
N TYR A 259 -3.87 6.78 10.01
CA TYR A 259 -3.27 7.66 9.01
C TYR A 259 -2.43 6.84 8.02
N TYR A 260 -1.52 6.00 8.50
CA TYR A 260 -0.79 5.09 7.62
C TYR A 260 -1.75 4.31 6.72
N TRP A 261 -2.83 3.76 7.29
CA TRP A 261 -3.76 2.94 6.54
C TRP A 261 -4.50 3.73 5.45
N PHE A 262 -4.91 4.96 5.72
CA PHE A 262 -5.48 5.84 4.69
C PHE A 262 -4.47 6.14 3.58
N VAL A 263 -3.20 6.40 3.90
CA VAL A 263 -2.16 6.60 2.89
C VAL A 263 -1.95 5.34 2.06
N HIS A 264 -1.88 4.17 2.70
CA HIS A 264 -1.77 2.88 2.02
C HIS A 264 -2.93 2.64 1.04
N VAL A 265 -4.19 2.83 1.48
CA VAL A 265 -5.36 2.69 0.61
C VAL A 265 -5.36 3.74 -0.50
N GLY A 266 -4.96 4.98 -0.21
CA GLY A 266 -4.83 6.06 -1.19
C GLY A 266 -3.86 5.70 -2.32
N VAL A 267 -2.59 5.43 -1.97
CA VAL A 267 -1.52 5.10 -2.93
C VAL A 267 -1.88 3.87 -3.75
N THR A 268 -2.36 2.80 -3.09
CA THR A 268 -2.71 1.55 -3.79
C THR A 268 -4.01 1.64 -4.58
N THR A 269 -4.85 2.67 -4.37
CA THR A 269 -6.04 2.95 -5.20
C THR A 269 -5.70 3.88 -6.37
N GLU A 270 -4.78 4.81 -6.18
CA GLU A 270 -4.30 5.74 -7.21
C GLU A 270 -3.75 4.99 -8.44
N TYR A 271 -2.97 3.94 -8.18
CA TYR A 271 -2.40 3.08 -9.21
C TYR A 271 -2.16 1.65 -8.71
N ASN A 272 -2.02 0.69 -9.63
CA ASN A 272 -1.66 -0.69 -9.31
C ASN A 272 -0.14 -0.85 -9.10
N THR A 273 0.41 -0.30 -8.03
CA THR A 273 1.86 -0.36 -7.74
C THR A 273 2.35 -1.77 -7.43
N TRP A 274 3.57 -2.13 -7.84
CA TRP A 274 4.26 -3.29 -7.26
C TRP A 274 4.41 -3.16 -5.75
N ASP A 275 4.32 -4.30 -5.06
CA ASP A 275 4.49 -4.47 -3.61
C ASP A 275 3.59 -3.60 -2.74
N SER A 276 2.40 -3.31 -3.25
CA SER A 276 1.38 -2.55 -2.54
C SER A 276 1.95 -1.20 -2.07
N PHE A 277 1.90 -0.92 -0.77
CA PHE A 277 2.63 0.14 -0.11
C PHE A 277 3.16 -0.36 1.23
N ASN A 278 4.47 -0.26 1.44
CA ASN A 278 5.17 -0.88 2.56
C ASN A 278 5.22 0.06 3.78
N PRO A 279 4.96 -0.43 5.01
CA PRO A 279 5.08 0.38 6.24
C PRO A 279 6.51 0.70 6.66
N GLY A 280 7.48 -0.07 6.14
CA GLY A 280 8.89 0.10 6.47
C GLY A 280 9.15 -0.18 7.95
N ARG A 281 9.81 0.77 8.61
CA ARG A 281 10.28 0.67 10.01
C ARG A 281 9.15 0.96 11.01
N LEU A 282 8.06 0.18 10.91
CA LEU A 282 6.81 0.43 11.62
C LEU A 282 7.00 0.52 13.15
N ASP A 283 7.86 -0.32 13.72
CA ASP A 283 8.15 -0.30 15.15
C ASP A 283 8.82 1.02 15.58
N GLN A 284 9.72 1.58 14.77
CA GLN A 284 10.34 2.88 15.04
C GLN A 284 9.34 4.03 14.95
N HIS A 285 8.51 4.04 13.91
CA HIS A 285 7.57 5.13 13.67
C HIS A 285 6.44 5.18 14.70
N LEU A 286 5.95 4.02 15.15
CA LEU A 286 4.85 3.94 16.12
C LEU A 286 5.31 4.03 17.58
N TYR A 287 6.58 3.74 17.88
CA TYR A 287 7.07 3.68 19.27
C TYR A 287 6.85 4.97 20.08
N PRO A 288 7.05 6.20 19.54
CA PRO A 288 6.76 7.42 20.29
C PRO A 288 5.30 7.52 20.75
N PHE A 289 4.35 7.10 19.92
CA PHE A 289 2.92 7.10 20.26
C PHE A 289 2.57 6.01 21.27
N TYR A 290 3.16 4.82 21.11
CA TYR A 290 2.98 3.71 22.04
C TYR A 290 3.46 4.09 23.44
N LYS A 291 4.69 4.60 23.55
CA LYS A 291 5.30 5.02 24.81
C LYS A 291 4.50 6.13 25.49
N LYS A 292 4.14 7.18 24.74
CA LYS A 292 3.29 8.28 25.25
C LYS A 292 1.97 7.75 25.81
N GLY A 293 1.30 6.86 25.07
CA GLY A 293 0.02 6.30 25.51
C GLY A 293 0.12 5.48 26.80
N LEU A 294 1.21 4.73 26.98
CA LEU A 294 1.47 4.00 28.23
C LEU A 294 1.72 4.96 29.41
N GLU A 295 2.51 6.02 29.20
CA GLU A 295 2.85 7.01 30.23
C GLU A 295 1.63 7.82 30.66
N GLU A 296 0.73 8.15 29.73
CA GLU A 296 -0.51 8.88 29.98
C GLU A 296 -1.66 7.98 30.46
N GLY A 297 -1.49 6.65 30.42
CA GLY A 297 -2.54 5.68 30.76
C GLY A 297 -3.71 5.64 29.76
N THR A 298 -3.56 6.25 28.58
CA THR A 298 -4.56 6.25 27.50
C THR A 298 -4.48 4.98 26.65
N LEU A 299 -3.33 4.30 26.68
CA LEU A 299 -3.07 3.03 26.00
C LEU A 299 -2.50 2.03 27.01
N ASP A 300 -2.80 0.76 26.79
CA ASP A 300 -2.14 -0.37 27.47
C ASP A 300 -1.66 -1.37 26.42
N SER A 301 -0.82 -2.32 26.85
CA SER A 301 -0.21 -3.28 25.92
C SER A 301 -1.24 -4.19 25.23
N GLU A 302 -2.37 -4.50 25.86
CA GLU A 302 -3.40 -5.35 25.26
C GLU A 302 -4.20 -4.59 24.20
N LYS A 303 -4.55 -3.32 24.46
CA LYS A 303 -5.18 -2.44 23.46
C LYS A 303 -4.26 -2.17 22.27
N ALA A 304 -2.97 -1.92 22.51
CA ALA A 304 -2.00 -1.74 21.43
C ALA A 304 -1.90 -2.99 20.56
N LYS A 305 -1.86 -4.18 21.18
CA LYS A 305 -1.87 -5.47 20.49
C LYS A 305 -3.15 -5.68 19.68
N GLU A 306 -4.32 -5.36 20.24
CA GLU A 306 -5.61 -5.46 19.53
C GLU A 306 -5.64 -4.55 18.29
N LEU A 307 -5.18 -3.29 18.41
CA LEU A 307 -5.09 -2.38 17.28
C LEU A 307 -4.14 -2.88 16.19
N LEU A 308 -2.96 -3.40 16.57
CA LEU A 308 -2.04 -4.03 15.62
C LEU A 308 -2.64 -5.29 14.98
N GLN A 309 -3.38 -6.11 15.73
CA GLN A 309 -4.05 -7.28 15.18
C GLN A 309 -5.14 -6.90 14.18
N ALA A 310 -5.96 -5.88 14.48
CA ALA A 310 -6.93 -5.32 13.55
C ALA A 310 -6.24 -4.77 12.30
N PHE A 311 -5.12 -4.07 12.47
CA PHE A 311 -4.29 -3.56 11.38
C PHE A 311 -3.72 -4.67 10.49
N TRP A 312 -3.28 -5.80 11.05
CA TRP A 312 -2.86 -6.98 10.30
C TRP A 312 -3.99 -7.56 9.44
N VAL A 313 -5.21 -7.60 9.98
CA VAL A 313 -6.39 -8.05 9.22
C VAL A 313 -6.61 -7.16 7.99
N LYS A 314 -6.42 -5.84 8.12
CA LYS A 314 -6.61 -4.89 7.00
C LYS A 314 -5.72 -5.21 5.81
N PHE A 315 -4.45 -5.52 6.01
CA PHE A 315 -3.57 -5.97 4.91
C PHE A 315 -4.05 -7.27 4.26
N ASN A 316 -4.47 -8.25 5.07
CA ASN A 316 -4.93 -9.54 4.55
C ASN A 316 -6.26 -9.45 3.77
N ASN A 317 -7.02 -8.36 3.98
CA ASN A 317 -8.19 -8.02 3.19
C ASN A 317 -7.86 -7.40 1.81
N GLN A 318 -6.58 -7.05 1.56
CA GLN A 318 -6.12 -6.51 0.28
C GLN A 318 -5.29 -7.55 -0.48
N PRO A 319 -5.89 -8.39 -1.34
CA PRO A 319 -5.09 -9.22 -2.24
C PRO A 319 -4.40 -8.33 -3.29
N ALA A 320 -3.32 -8.77 -3.93
CA ALA A 320 -2.81 -8.10 -5.12
C ALA A 320 -3.92 -7.97 -6.18
N PRO A 321 -3.97 -6.92 -7.01
CA PRO A 321 -4.89 -6.88 -8.14
C PRO A 321 -4.66 -8.05 -9.11
N PRO A 322 -5.70 -8.49 -9.84
CA PRO A 322 -5.61 -9.69 -10.68
C PRO A 322 -4.51 -9.57 -11.73
N LYS A 323 -3.76 -10.66 -11.90
CA LYS A 323 -2.66 -10.83 -12.85
C LYS A 323 -3.01 -11.95 -13.84
N VAL A 324 -2.67 -11.79 -15.11
CA VAL A 324 -2.79 -12.80 -16.17
C VAL A 324 -1.47 -12.95 -16.95
N GLY A 325 -1.35 -13.95 -17.82
CA GLY A 325 -0.15 -14.15 -18.65
C GLY A 325 1.16 -14.25 -17.84
N VAL A 326 2.25 -13.70 -18.38
CA VAL A 326 3.60 -13.73 -17.79
C VAL A 326 3.61 -13.13 -16.38
N THR A 327 2.90 -12.02 -16.13
CA THR A 327 2.79 -11.44 -14.79
C THR A 327 2.21 -12.43 -13.76
N ALA A 328 1.29 -13.30 -14.17
CA ALA A 328 0.74 -14.34 -13.29
C ALA A 328 1.70 -15.53 -13.10
N GLU A 329 2.53 -15.83 -14.08
CA GLU A 329 3.55 -16.89 -13.99
C GLU A 329 4.69 -16.50 -13.06
N GLU A 330 5.12 -15.23 -13.11
CA GLU A 330 6.19 -14.73 -12.24
C GLU A 330 5.70 -14.39 -10.82
N SER A 331 4.43 -14.04 -10.65
CA SER A 331 3.87 -13.57 -9.37
C SER A 331 2.43 -14.06 -9.12
N GLY A 332 2.22 -15.37 -9.24
CA GLY A 332 0.92 -16.05 -9.12
C GLY A 332 0.34 -16.19 -7.70
N THR A 333 0.32 -15.12 -6.91
CA THR A 333 -0.12 -15.09 -5.51
C THR A 333 -1.12 -13.96 -5.23
N TYR A 334 -1.96 -14.12 -4.20
CA TYR A 334 -2.80 -13.04 -3.66
C TYR A 334 -2.01 -12.08 -2.79
N THR A 335 -0.84 -12.46 -2.29
CA THR A 335 -0.04 -11.56 -1.45
C THR A 335 0.50 -10.41 -2.28
N ASP A 336 0.45 -9.19 -1.75
CA ASP A 336 0.91 -7.98 -2.41
C ASP A 336 2.16 -7.38 -1.73
N PHE A 337 2.93 -8.23 -1.05
CA PHE A 337 4.31 -7.98 -0.59
C PHE A 337 4.54 -6.71 0.24
N ALA A 338 3.54 -6.22 0.98
CA ALA A 338 3.73 -5.19 1.98
C ALA A 338 4.58 -5.72 3.16
N LEU A 339 5.84 -5.30 3.25
CA LEU A 339 6.87 -5.80 4.17
C LEU A 339 7.11 -4.83 5.34
N ILE A 340 6.97 -5.35 6.56
CA ILE A 340 7.28 -4.64 7.80
C ILE A 340 8.68 -5.00 8.29
N ASN A 341 9.49 -3.99 8.62
CA ASN A 341 10.88 -4.09 9.07
C ASN A 341 10.98 -3.80 10.57
N ILE A 342 11.22 -4.84 11.37
CA ILE A 342 11.26 -4.77 12.85
C ILE A 342 12.71 -4.83 13.34
N GLY A 343 13.07 -4.10 14.39
CA GLY A 343 14.39 -4.18 15.03
C GLY A 343 15.39 -3.24 14.37
N GLY A 344 16.52 -3.74 13.88
CA GLY A 344 17.52 -2.96 13.12
C GLY A 344 18.20 -1.85 13.92
N LEU A 345 18.68 -0.82 13.23
CA LEU A 345 19.33 0.33 13.86
C LEU A 345 18.45 1.58 13.83
N ARG A 346 18.71 2.48 14.77
CA ARG A 346 18.19 3.85 14.78
C ARG A 346 18.98 4.74 13.80
N PRO A 347 18.47 5.93 13.44
CA PRO A 347 19.22 6.89 12.60
C PRO A 347 20.61 7.26 13.16
N ASP A 348 20.75 7.29 14.49
CA ASP A 348 22.04 7.52 15.17
C ASP A 348 22.97 6.29 15.21
N GLY A 349 22.52 5.14 14.70
CA GLY A 349 23.27 3.89 14.61
C GLY A 349 23.31 3.06 15.90
N ARG A 350 22.50 3.39 16.92
CA ARG A 350 22.26 2.53 18.09
C ARG A 350 21.22 1.45 17.78
N ASP A 351 21.10 0.48 18.69
CA ASP A 351 20.05 -0.54 18.68
C ASP A 351 18.66 0.11 18.52
N GLY A 352 17.89 -0.39 17.54
CA GLY A 352 16.51 0.00 17.27
C GLY A 352 15.47 -0.90 17.91
N ALA A 353 15.83 -2.06 18.46
CA ALA A 353 14.88 -2.92 19.14
C ALA A 353 14.25 -2.19 20.34
N ASN A 354 12.93 -2.27 20.47
CA ASN A 354 12.18 -1.65 21.57
C ASN A 354 10.99 -2.54 21.97
N GLU A 355 10.24 -2.15 23.01
CA GLU A 355 9.11 -2.95 23.52
C GLU A 355 8.05 -3.23 22.45
N LEU A 356 7.81 -2.29 21.53
CA LEU A 356 6.88 -2.45 20.43
C LEU A 356 7.39 -3.46 19.39
N SER A 357 8.70 -3.57 19.18
CA SER A 357 9.29 -4.61 18.33
C SER A 357 8.88 -6.02 18.79
N TYR A 358 8.92 -6.29 20.10
CA TYR A 358 8.52 -7.58 20.66
C TYR A 358 7.00 -7.78 20.62
N LEU A 359 6.23 -6.73 20.87
CA LEU A 359 4.77 -6.79 20.77
C LEU A 359 4.31 -7.12 19.34
N ILE A 360 4.97 -6.55 18.32
CA ILE A 360 4.69 -6.88 16.91
C ILE A 360 5.05 -8.36 16.62
N LEU A 361 6.13 -8.89 17.20
CA LEU A 361 6.47 -10.31 17.08
C LEU A 361 5.38 -11.21 17.71
N ASP A 362 4.76 -10.79 18.81
CA ASP A 362 3.61 -11.48 19.40
C ASP A 362 2.40 -11.45 18.45
N VAL A 363 2.12 -10.29 17.81
CA VAL A 363 1.06 -10.17 16.80
C VAL A 363 1.30 -11.11 15.63
N ILE A 364 2.53 -11.19 15.11
CA ILE A 364 2.90 -12.09 14.01
C ILE A 364 2.67 -13.55 14.38
N GLU A 365 3.12 -13.97 15.57
CA GLU A 365 2.96 -15.34 16.05
C GLU A 365 1.50 -15.73 16.29
N GLU A 366 0.68 -14.81 16.81
CA GLU A 366 -0.73 -15.04 17.08
C GLU A 366 -1.58 -15.01 15.79
N MET A 367 -1.36 -14.03 14.91
CA MET A 367 -2.20 -13.81 13.73
C MET A 367 -1.92 -14.84 12.64
N ARG A 368 -0.65 -15.20 12.39
CA ARG A 368 -0.27 -16.14 11.31
C ARG A 368 -1.01 -15.88 9.99
N LEU A 369 -1.10 -14.60 9.62
CA LEU A 369 -1.60 -14.17 8.33
C LEU A 369 -0.42 -14.05 7.38
N VAL A 370 -0.66 -14.31 6.09
CA VAL A 370 0.38 -14.18 5.05
C VAL A 370 0.61 -12.72 4.65
N GLN A 371 -0.28 -11.81 5.07
CA GLN A 371 -0.14 -10.36 4.89
C GLN A 371 -0.42 -9.63 6.22
N PRO A 372 0.29 -8.53 6.50
CA PRO A 372 1.50 -8.08 5.81
C PRO A 372 2.63 -9.11 5.94
N SER A 373 3.60 -9.05 5.03
CA SER A 373 4.87 -9.76 5.24
C SER A 373 5.65 -9.08 6.36
N SER A 374 6.38 -9.87 7.14
CA SER A 374 7.12 -9.36 8.30
C SER A 374 8.55 -9.89 8.30
N MET A 375 9.48 -9.00 8.66
CA MET A 375 10.90 -9.34 8.77
C MET A 375 11.55 -8.69 10.00
N VAL A 376 12.62 -9.30 10.49
CA VAL A 376 13.50 -8.72 11.53
C VAL A 376 14.86 -8.33 10.94
N GLN A 377 15.23 -7.08 11.15
CA GLN A 377 16.53 -6.53 10.81
C GLN A 377 17.48 -6.80 11.99
N ILE A 378 18.59 -7.49 11.74
CA ILE A 378 19.59 -7.86 12.74
C ILE A 378 20.95 -7.25 12.38
N SER A 379 21.49 -6.47 13.30
CA SER A 379 22.84 -5.89 13.32
C SER A 379 23.65 -6.52 14.43
N ALA A 380 24.97 -6.43 14.35
CA ALA A 380 25.88 -6.76 15.45
C ALA A 380 25.61 -5.97 16.75
N LYS A 381 24.84 -4.87 16.70
CA LYS A 381 24.47 -4.07 17.88
C LYS A 381 23.12 -4.45 18.49
N ASN A 382 22.31 -5.26 17.82
CA ASN A 382 21.02 -5.67 18.37
C ASN A 382 21.23 -6.72 19.49
N PRO A 383 20.30 -6.80 20.46
CA PRO A 383 20.37 -7.83 21.48
C PRO A 383 20.01 -9.20 20.91
N ASP A 384 20.69 -10.25 21.37
CA ASP A 384 20.41 -11.64 21.00
C ASP A 384 18.94 -12.01 21.25
N SER A 385 18.29 -11.39 22.24
CA SER A 385 16.88 -11.63 22.56
C SER A 385 15.94 -11.33 21.39
N LEU A 386 16.26 -10.36 20.51
CA LEU A 386 15.46 -10.08 19.31
C LEU A 386 15.52 -11.25 18.32
N LEU A 387 16.74 -11.71 17.99
CA LEU A 387 16.95 -12.84 17.10
C LEU A 387 16.32 -14.11 17.68
N LEU A 388 16.56 -14.40 18.96
CA LEU A 388 15.99 -15.57 19.63
C LEU A 388 14.46 -15.52 19.68
N ARG A 389 13.85 -14.34 19.86
CA ARG A 389 12.39 -14.18 19.79
C ARG A 389 11.86 -14.49 18.39
N ALA A 390 12.51 -13.99 17.35
CA ALA A 390 12.14 -14.26 15.96
C ALA A 390 12.28 -15.75 15.62
N LEU A 391 13.38 -16.40 16.03
CA LEU A 391 13.61 -17.83 15.78
C LEU A 391 12.56 -18.74 16.43
N LYS A 392 11.98 -18.34 17.58
CA LYS A 392 10.84 -19.07 18.17
C LYS A 392 9.64 -19.10 17.22
N ILE A 393 9.37 -18.02 16.50
CA ILE A 393 8.30 -17.93 15.52
C ILE A 393 8.67 -18.74 14.27
N VAL A 394 9.88 -18.56 13.74
CA VAL A 394 10.38 -19.30 12.56
C VAL A 394 10.25 -20.82 12.77
N ARG A 395 10.58 -21.32 13.97
CA ARG A 395 10.45 -22.73 14.34
C ARG A 395 9.02 -23.29 14.18
N THR A 396 7.99 -22.44 14.21
CA THR A 396 6.60 -22.88 14.02
C THR A 396 6.26 -23.24 12.56
N GLY A 397 7.14 -22.92 11.61
CA GLY A 397 7.09 -23.46 10.25
C GLY A 397 6.20 -22.72 9.25
N PHE A 398 5.70 -21.52 9.55
CA PHE A 398 4.87 -20.75 8.60
C PHE A 398 5.65 -19.70 7.77
N GLY A 399 6.99 -19.68 7.87
CA GLY A 399 7.87 -18.91 6.98
C GLY A 399 8.20 -17.47 7.42
N GLN A 400 7.49 -16.90 8.39
CA GLN A 400 7.79 -15.56 8.94
C GLN A 400 8.29 -15.61 10.40
N PRO A 401 8.96 -14.55 10.89
CA PRO A 401 9.51 -13.45 10.10
C PRO A 401 10.77 -13.88 9.33
N SER A 402 11.02 -13.27 8.18
CA SER A 402 12.33 -13.37 7.51
C SER A 402 13.39 -12.59 8.29
N ILE A 403 14.67 -12.94 8.12
CA ILE A 403 15.79 -12.38 8.88
C ILE A 403 16.75 -11.72 7.91
N PHE A 404 17.03 -10.44 8.12
CA PHE A 404 17.92 -9.66 7.26
C PHE A 404 19.08 -9.08 8.05
N ASN A 405 20.22 -8.95 7.39
CA ASN A 405 21.41 -8.33 7.95
C ASN A 405 21.36 -6.81 7.75
N THR A 406 21.10 -6.07 8.82
CA THR A 406 21.04 -4.60 8.82
C THR A 406 22.36 -3.98 8.38
N ASP A 407 23.48 -4.57 8.80
CA ASP A 407 24.81 -4.01 8.51
C ASP A 407 25.11 -4.13 7.00
N ALA A 408 24.66 -5.21 6.36
CA ALA A 408 24.76 -5.40 4.90
C ALA A 408 23.88 -4.41 4.14
N ILE A 409 22.61 -4.27 4.52
CA ILE A 409 21.67 -3.31 3.90
C ILE A 409 22.25 -1.89 3.93
N ILE A 410 22.76 -1.45 5.09
CA ILE A 410 23.35 -0.11 5.21
C ILE A 410 24.57 0.03 4.28
N GLN A 411 25.44 -0.98 4.23
CA GLN A 411 26.61 -0.95 3.35
C GLN A 411 26.23 -0.92 1.87
N GLU A 412 25.22 -1.68 1.46
CA GLU A 412 24.69 -1.68 0.10
C GLU A 412 24.16 -0.29 -0.30
N LEU A 413 23.32 0.31 0.55
CA LEU A 413 22.77 1.64 0.29
C LEU A 413 23.85 2.73 0.23
N VAL A 414 24.81 2.71 1.16
CA VAL A 414 25.94 3.67 1.13
C VAL A 414 26.77 3.49 -0.15
N ARG A 415 27.02 2.25 -0.60
CA ARG A 415 27.72 1.99 -1.86
C ARG A 415 26.96 2.49 -3.08
N GLN A 416 25.64 2.59 -3.00
CA GLN A 416 24.79 3.18 -4.04
C GLN A 416 24.64 4.70 -3.92
N GLY A 417 25.41 5.35 -3.03
CA GLY A 417 25.46 6.82 -2.91
C GLY A 417 24.53 7.42 -1.87
N LYS A 418 23.83 6.61 -1.06
CA LYS A 418 22.96 7.12 0.00
C LYS A 418 23.80 7.65 1.17
N SER A 419 23.29 8.67 1.84
CA SER A 419 23.90 9.12 3.10
C SER A 419 23.81 8.01 4.15
N VAL A 420 24.74 7.98 5.10
CA VAL A 420 24.68 7.01 6.21
C VAL A 420 23.40 7.18 7.03
N GLU A 421 22.87 8.39 7.12
CA GLU A 421 21.61 8.67 7.82
C GLU A 421 20.42 8.04 7.09
N ASP A 422 20.29 8.24 5.79
CA ASP A 422 19.20 7.67 4.98
C ASP A 422 19.31 6.15 4.91
N ALA A 423 20.53 5.62 4.78
CA ALA A 423 20.79 4.19 4.79
C ALA A 423 20.33 3.51 6.10
N ARG A 424 20.48 4.18 7.26
CA ARG A 424 20.01 3.69 8.56
C ARG A 424 18.49 3.75 8.73
N LYS A 425 17.82 4.66 8.02
CA LYS A 425 16.35 4.74 7.96
C LYS A 425 15.76 3.71 6.98
N GLY A 426 16.59 3.16 6.10
CA GLY A 426 16.21 2.16 5.12
C GLY A 426 16.00 0.74 5.67
N GLY A 427 15.86 -0.18 4.75
CA GLY A 427 15.58 -1.58 5.02
C GLY A 427 15.36 -2.36 3.74
N ALA A 428 14.59 -3.45 3.83
CA ALA A 428 14.11 -4.17 2.66
C ALA A 428 12.61 -3.92 2.43
N SER A 429 12.15 -3.97 1.18
CA SER A 429 10.72 -4.02 0.85
C SER A 429 10.40 -5.23 -0.01
N GLY A 430 9.12 -5.45 -0.31
CA GLY A 430 8.73 -6.48 -1.26
C GLY A 430 9.15 -7.88 -0.80
N CYS A 431 10.12 -8.45 -1.51
CA CYS A 431 10.75 -9.72 -1.17
C CYS A 431 12.01 -9.50 -0.33
N VAL A 432 13.03 -8.87 -0.90
CA VAL A 432 14.39 -8.76 -0.32
C VAL A 432 15.13 -7.47 -0.72
N GLU A 433 14.46 -6.56 -1.42
CA GLU A 433 15.08 -5.44 -2.10
C GLU A 433 15.42 -4.31 -1.12
N ALA A 434 16.71 -3.97 -1.02
CA ALA A 434 17.18 -2.90 -0.15
C ALA A 434 16.85 -1.51 -0.73
N GLY A 435 16.28 -0.62 0.10
CA GLY A 435 15.92 0.73 -0.31
C GLY A 435 15.98 1.75 0.84
N ALA A 436 16.22 3.02 0.50
CA ALA A 436 16.12 4.16 1.42
C ALA A 436 14.66 4.64 1.50
N PHE A 437 14.01 4.33 2.61
CA PHE A 437 12.57 4.50 2.77
C PHE A 437 12.15 5.98 2.72
N GLY A 438 11.06 6.27 2.01
CA GLY A 438 10.51 7.63 1.84
C GLY A 438 11.36 8.60 0.99
N THR A 439 12.52 8.17 0.50
CA THR A 439 13.47 9.04 -0.21
C THR A 439 14.01 8.43 -1.51
N GLU A 440 13.57 7.23 -1.87
CA GLU A 440 14.06 6.51 -3.05
C GLU A 440 12.91 5.90 -3.88
N ALA A 441 13.07 5.96 -5.20
CA ALA A 441 12.33 5.13 -6.15
C ALA A 441 13.30 4.08 -6.72
N TYR A 442 13.15 2.83 -6.31
CA TYR A 442 14.09 1.73 -6.60
C TYR A 442 13.37 0.60 -7.36
N ILE A 443 13.03 0.91 -8.61
CA ILE A 443 12.09 0.16 -9.44
C ILE A 443 12.70 -1.15 -9.95
N LEU A 444 12.01 -2.27 -9.71
CA LEU A 444 12.26 -3.54 -10.40
C LEU A 444 11.63 -3.52 -11.80
N THR A 445 12.37 -3.99 -12.81
CA THR A 445 11.91 -3.94 -14.21
C THR A 445 11.54 -5.30 -14.79
N GLY A 446 12.03 -6.40 -14.23
CA GLY A 446 11.84 -7.73 -14.79
C GLY A 446 12.84 -8.74 -14.25
N TYR A 447 12.47 -10.02 -14.29
CA TYR A 447 13.42 -11.11 -14.10
C TYR A 447 14.21 -11.35 -15.38
N PHE A 448 15.44 -11.83 -15.24
CA PHE A 448 16.31 -12.15 -16.37
C PHE A 448 16.75 -13.62 -16.30
N ASN A 449 16.45 -14.39 -17.35
CA ASN A 449 16.67 -15.83 -17.41
C ASN A 449 18.10 -16.15 -17.85
N ILE A 450 19.04 -16.04 -16.90
CA ILE A 450 20.47 -16.32 -17.12
C ILE A 450 20.70 -17.72 -17.72
N PRO A 451 20.06 -18.80 -17.24
CA PRO A 451 20.21 -20.13 -17.86
C PRO A 451 19.81 -20.18 -19.33
N LYS A 452 18.74 -19.48 -19.72
CA LYS A 452 18.28 -19.46 -21.11
C LYS A 452 19.24 -18.72 -22.04
N VAL A 453 19.92 -17.68 -21.56
CA VAL A 453 21.00 -17.02 -22.32
C VAL A 453 22.14 -18.01 -22.63
N PHE A 454 22.47 -18.89 -21.68
CA PHE A 454 23.44 -19.96 -21.90
C PHE A 454 22.94 -21.02 -22.89
N GLU A 455 21.65 -21.39 -22.86
CA GLU A 455 21.04 -22.36 -23.79
C GLU A 455 21.14 -21.93 -25.27
N ILE A 456 21.06 -20.63 -25.54
CA ILE A 456 21.04 -20.07 -26.91
C ILE A 456 22.42 -19.61 -27.42
N THR A 457 23.48 -19.77 -26.61
CA THR A 457 24.88 -19.48 -26.98
C THR A 457 25.56 -20.75 -27.44
#